data_AF-X5DH80-F1
#
_entry.id   AF-X5DH80-F1
#
_cell.length_a   1.000
_cell.length_b   1.000
_cell.length_c   1.000
_cell.angle_alpha   90.00
_cell.angle_beta   90.00
_cell.angle_gamma   90.00
#
_symmetry.space_group_name_H-M   'P 1'
#
loop_
_entity.id
_entity.type
_entity.pdbx_description
1 polymer ?
#
loop_
_entity_poly.entity_id
_entity_poly.type
_entity_poly.pdbx_seq_one_letter_code
_entity_poly.pdbx_strand_id
1 'polypeptide(L)'
;MSEDKHHHIVPYRLYVIVLLALLALTFGSIGITSIELGEFTVAAALLFAVVKSALVLTYFMHLKYDKPYIKLMVAFVFAIFVVVIVITFLDYLYRV
;
A
#
# COMPACT_ATOMS: atom_id res chain seq x y z
N MET A 1 -5.46 35.92 -25.76
CA MET A 1 -6.16 35.60 -24.50
C MET A 1 -5.39 34.45 -23.87
N SER A 2 -4.66 34.75 -22.82
CA SER A 2 -3.74 33.86 -22.11
C SER A 2 -4.53 32.86 -21.27
N GLU A 3 -4.45 31.58 -21.61
CA GLU A 3 -4.86 30.47 -20.74
C GLU A 3 -3.59 29.72 -20.33
N ASP A 4 -2.91 30.23 -19.29
CA ASP A 4 -1.92 29.47 -18.54
C ASP A 4 -2.63 28.34 -17.79
N LYS A 5 -2.78 27.19 -18.46
CA LYS A 5 -3.10 25.93 -17.80
C LYS A 5 -1.90 25.55 -16.94
N HIS A 6 -1.90 26.00 -15.69
CA HIS A 6 -1.05 25.43 -14.65
C HIS A 6 -1.43 23.96 -14.44
N HIS A 7 -0.91 23.08 -15.30
CA HIS A 7 -0.88 21.65 -15.05
C HIS A 7 -0.16 21.47 -13.71
N HIS A 8 -0.88 21.02 -12.68
CA HIS A 8 -0.32 20.70 -11.38
C HIS A 8 0.50 19.41 -11.52
N ILE A 9 1.64 19.51 -12.20
CA ILE A 9 2.59 18.42 -12.38
C ILE A 9 3.23 18.24 -11.01
N VAL A 10 2.89 17.14 -10.35
CA VAL A 10 3.51 16.76 -9.07
C VAL A 10 5.03 16.71 -9.30
N PRO A 11 5.84 17.43 -8.51
CA PRO A 11 7.25 17.55 -8.80
C PRO A 11 7.91 16.18 -8.78
N TYR A 12 8.71 15.87 -9.81
CA TYR A 12 9.42 14.58 -9.95
C TYR A 12 10.25 14.21 -8.71
N ARG A 13 10.70 15.23 -7.96
CA ARG A 13 11.38 15.09 -6.66
C ARG A 13 10.57 14.27 -5.66
N LEU A 14 9.24 14.41 -5.63
CA LEU A 14 8.38 13.65 -4.72
C LEU A 14 8.44 12.14 -5.06
N TYR A 15 8.37 11.78 -6.34
CA TYR A 15 8.47 10.39 -6.78
C TYR A 15 9.80 9.75 -6.40
N VAL A 16 10.90 10.49 -6.53
CA VAL A 16 12.23 10.01 -6.15
C VAL A 16 12.32 9.78 -4.63
N ILE A 17 11.77 10.68 -3.81
CA ILE A 17 11.76 10.51 -2.35
C ILE A 17 10.93 9.29 -1.94
N VAL A 18 9.75 9.11 -2.53
CA VAL A 18 8.89 7.96 -2.24
C VAL A 18 9.54 6.65 -2.72
N LEU A 19 10.22 6.67 -3.87
CA LEU A 19 11.00 5.54 -4.36
C LEU A 19 12.09 5.12 -3.36
N LEU A 20 12.85 6.08 -2.84
CA LEU A 20 13.87 5.81 -1.82
C LEU A 20 13.25 5.24 -0.53
N ALA A 21 12.10 5.76 -0.10
CA ALA A 21 11.37 5.21 1.04
C ALA A 21 10.91 3.76 0.79
N LEU A 22 10.43 3.44 -0.42
CA LEU A 22 10.06 2.07 -0.81
C LEU A 22 11.27 1.13 -0.84
N LEU A 23 12.42 1.61 -1.34
CA LEU A 23 13.66 0.84 -1.32
C LEU A 23 14.11 0.56 0.13
N ALA A 24 14.09 1.56 1.01
CA ALA A 24 14.40 1.38 2.42
C ALA A 24 13.48 0.35 3.10
N LEU A 25 12.16 0.43 2.87
CA LEU A 25 11.20 -0.58 3.34
C LEU A 25 11.47 -1.96 2.75
N THR A 26 11.98 -2.05 1.52
CA THR A 26 12.31 -3.32 0.86
C THR A 26 13.51 -3.97 1.53
N PHE A 27 14.60 -3.23 1.71
CA PHE A 27 15.77 -3.72 2.45
C PHE A 27 15.43 -4.06 3.91
N GLY A 28 14.59 -3.26 4.58
CA GLY A 28 14.12 -3.55 5.93
C GLY A 28 13.34 -4.87 6.03
N SER A 29 12.48 -5.15 5.05
CA SER A 29 11.75 -6.42 4.98
C SER A 29 12.68 -7.61 4.72
N ILE A 30 13.71 -7.45 3.89
CA ILE A 30 14.72 -8.49 3.67
C ILE A 30 15.48 -8.75 4.98
N GLY A 31 15.90 -7.68 5.68
CA GLY A 31 16.59 -7.80 6.97
C GLY A 31 15.76 -8.54 8.02
N ILE A 32 14.46 -8.25 8.11
CA ILE A 32 13.56 -8.98 9.01
C ILE A 32 13.45 -10.46 8.65
N THR A 33 13.41 -10.80 7.36
CA THR A 33 13.39 -12.22 6.94
C THR A 33 14.73 -12.91 7.15
N SER A 34 15.83 -12.17 7.30
CA SER A 34 17.15 -12.72 7.60
C SER A 34 17.39 -12.93 9.09
N ILE A 35 16.57 -12.34 9.96
CA ILE A 35 16.62 -12.56 11.41
C ILE A 35 15.62 -13.66 11.73
N GLU A 36 16.05 -14.72 12.43
CA GLU A 36 15.16 -15.79 12.88
C GLU A 36 14.23 -15.30 14.00
N LEU A 37 13.13 -14.65 13.61
CA LEU A 37 12.03 -14.23 14.50
C LEU A 37 10.99 -15.35 14.70
N GLY A 38 11.28 -16.56 14.18
CA GLY A 38 10.37 -17.71 14.22
C GLY A 38 9.04 -17.41 13.53
N GLU A 39 7.93 -17.72 14.20
CA GLU A 39 6.56 -17.54 13.70
C GLU A 39 6.19 -16.07 13.43
N PHE A 40 6.84 -15.12 14.12
CA PHE A 40 6.58 -13.69 13.96
C PHE A 40 7.19 -13.09 12.67
N THR A 41 8.09 -13.82 12.01
CA THR A 41 8.73 -13.37 10.76
C THR A 41 7.68 -13.05 9.68
N VAL A 42 6.66 -13.90 9.56
CA VAL A 42 5.58 -13.74 8.58
C VAL A 42 4.73 -12.51 8.91
N ALA A 43 4.33 -12.35 10.17
CA ALA A 43 3.56 -11.19 10.62
C ALA A 43 4.32 -9.88 10.37
N ALA A 44 5.62 -9.85 10.66
CA ALA A 44 6.48 -8.71 10.40
C ALA A 44 6.62 -8.42 8.90
N ALA A 45 6.83 -9.43 8.07
CA ALA A 45 6.90 -9.27 6.61
C ALA A 45 5.59 -8.71 6.02
N LEU A 46 4.44 -9.17 6.52
CA LEU A 46 3.12 -8.66 6.12
C LEU A 46 2.93 -7.19 6.50
N LEU A 47 3.36 -6.77 7.69
CA LEU A 47 3.33 -5.35 8.09
C LEU A 47 4.12 -4.47 7.12
N PHE A 48 5.32 -4.90 6.73
CA PHE A 48 6.11 -4.18 5.72
C PHE A 48 5.41 -4.12 4.36
N ALA A 49 4.73 -5.20 3.95
CA ALA A 49 3.96 -5.22 2.72
C ALA A 49 2.79 -4.22 2.76
N VAL A 50 2.06 -4.14 3.86
CA VAL A 50 0.95 -3.18 4.04
C VAL A 50 1.45 -1.74 3.92
N VAL A 51 2.53 -1.39 4.62
CA VAL A 51 3.11 -0.02 4.58
C VAL A 51 3.57 0.34 3.18
N LYS A 52 4.24 -0.57 2.45
CA LYS A 52 4.67 -0.35 1.06
C LYS A 52 3.47 -0.11 0.14
N SER A 53 2.45 -0.96 0.22
CA SER A 53 1.23 -0.81 -0.59
C SER A 53 0.54 0.52 -0.32
N ALA A 54 0.43 0.94 0.95
CA ALA A 54 -0.16 2.23 1.29
C ALA A 54 0.61 3.42 0.67
N LEU A 55 1.93 3.37 0.67
CA LEU A 55 2.78 4.38 0.02
C LEU A 55 2.55 4.43 -1.50
N VAL A 56 2.52 3.26 -2.15
CA VAL A 56 2.28 3.14 -3.60
C VAL A 56 0.91 3.67 -3.98
N LEU A 57 -0.15 3.27 -3.26
CA LEU A 57 -1.51 3.74 -3.48
C LEU A 57 -1.60 5.26 -3.33
N THR A 58 -1.01 5.83 -2.29
CA THR A 58 -1.15 7.26 -1.99
C THR A 58 -0.42 8.14 -3.02
N TYR A 59 0.81 7.76 -3.40
CA TYR A 59 1.70 8.62 -4.18
C TYR A 59 1.82 8.21 -5.65
N PHE A 60 2.15 6.95 -5.95
CA PHE A 60 2.37 6.50 -7.34
C PHE A 60 1.07 6.38 -8.12
N MET A 61 0.00 5.87 -7.48
CA MET A 61 -1.33 5.85 -8.09
C MET A 61 -2.03 7.22 -8.06
N HIS A 62 -1.32 8.27 -7.62
CA HIS A 62 -1.84 9.64 -7.50
C HIS A 62 -3.13 9.76 -6.66
N LEU A 63 -3.47 8.74 -5.88
CA LEU A 63 -4.75 8.68 -5.19
C LEU A 63 -4.97 9.87 -4.27
N LYS A 64 -3.91 10.42 -3.66
CA LYS A 64 -3.96 11.65 -2.85
C LYS A 64 -4.48 12.86 -3.63
N TYR A 65 -4.07 13.00 -4.89
CA TYR A 65 -4.37 14.12 -5.79
C TYR A 65 -5.61 13.88 -6.65
N ASP A 66 -6.09 12.65 -6.68
CA ASP A 66 -7.25 12.26 -7.48
C ASP A 66 -8.59 12.63 -6.83
N LYS A 67 -9.66 12.50 -7.62
CA LYS A 67 -11.01 12.86 -7.21
C LYS A 67 -11.52 12.00 -6.04
N PRO A 68 -12.35 12.54 -5.14
CA PRO A 68 -12.77 11.85 -3.92
C PRO A 68 -13.54 10.54 -4.18
N TYR A 69 -14.22 10.41 -5.32
CA TYR A 69 -14.92 9.17 -5.66
C TYR A 69 -13.96 8.00 -5.97
N ILE A 70 -12.76 8.27 -6.51
CA ILE A 70 -11.75 7.22 -6.74
C ILE A 70 -11.25 6.70 -5.39
N LYS A 71 -11.00 7.59 -4.43
CA LYS A 71 -10.63 7.22 -3.05
C LYS A 71 -11.69 6.32 -2.41
N LEU A 72 -12.97 6.68 -2.56
CA LEU A 72 -14.08 5.90 -2.02
C LEU A 72 -14.18 4.51 -2.68
N MET A 73 -14.01 4.44 -4.00
CA MET A 73 -14.05 3.18 -4.76
C MET A 73 -12.91 2.24 -4.34
N VAL A 74 -11.69 2.76 -4.18
CA VAL A 74 -10.55 1.98 -3.67
C VAL A 74 -10.83 1.46 -2.26
N ALA A 75 -11.37 2.31 -1.37
CA ALA A 75 -11.74 1.89 -0.01
C ALA A 75 -12.81 0.79 -0.02
N PHE A 76 -13.78 0.87 -0.92
CA PHE A 76 -14.81 -0.16 -1.11
C PHE A 76 -14.22 -1.49 -1.58
N VAL A 77 -13.28 -1.48 -2.53
CA VAL A 77 -12.57 -2.69 -2.97
C VAL A 77 -11.79 -3.32 -1.83
N PHE A 78 -11.08 -2.51 -1.02
CA PHE A 78 -10.39 -3.01 0.18
C PHE A 78 -11.35 -3.57 1.23
N ALA A 79 -12.53 -2.97 1.42
CA ALA A 79 -13.55 -3.50 2.32
C ALA A 79 -14.03 -4.88 1.87
N ILE A 80 -14.32 -5.06 0.58
CA ILE A 80 -14.67 -6.37 0.02
C ILE A 80 -13.51 -7.36 0.20
N PHE A 81 -12.28 -6.95 -0.09
CA PHE A 81 -11.10 -7.80 0.09
C PHE A 81 -10.98 -8.32 1.53
N VAL A 82 -11.15 -7.45 2.53
CA VAL A 82 -11.15 -7.84 3.95
C VAL A 82 -12.30 -8.79 4.27
N VAL A 83 -13.51 -8.52 3.76
CA VAL A 83 -14.66 -9.41 3.95
C VAL A 83 -14.38 -10.80 3.39
N VAL A 84 -13.83 -10.89 2.18
CA VAL A 84 -13.46 -12.18 1.56
C VAL A 84 -12.41 -12.92 2.38
N ILE A 85 -11.37 -12.21 2.85
CA ILE A 85 -10.34 -12.78 3.73
C ILE A 85 -10.99 -13.35 4.99
N VAL A 86 -11.81 -12.56 5.70
CA VAL A 86 -12.46 -12.97 6.94
C VAL A 86 -13.35 -14.19 6.71
N ILE A 87 -14.21 -14.17 5.69
CA ILE A 87 -15.08 -15.31 5.35
C ILE A 87 -14.23 -16.56 5.06
N THR A 88 -13.12 -16.43 4.33
CA THR A 88 -12.22 -17.56 4.01
C THR A 88 -11.60 -18.15 5.28
N PHE A 89 -11.17 -17.31 6.23
CA PHE A 89 -10.63 -17.79 7.51
C PHE A 89 -11.71 -18.42 8.41
N LEU A 90 -12.93 -17.87 8.42
CA LEU A 90 -14.06 -18.46 9.13
C LEU A 90 -14.41 -19.83 8.54
N ASP A 91 -14.48 -19.94 7.21
CA ASP A 91 -14.72 -21.22 6.52
C ASP A 91 -13.68 -22.26 6.92
N TYR A 92 -12.39 -21.91 6.90
CA TYR A 92 -11.32 -22.81 7.33
C TYR A 92 -11.42 -23.23 8.80
N LEU A 93 -11.80 -22.31 9.70
CA LEU A 93 -11.90 -22.58 11.14
C LEU A 93 -13.09 -23.47 11.51
N TYR A 94 -14.24 -23.28 10.83
CA TYR A 94 -15.46 -24.07 11.05
C TYR A 94 -15.51 -25.35 10.24
N ARG A 95 -14.53 -25.57 9.35
CA ARG A 95 -14.32 -26.84 8.65
C ARG A 95 -13.68 -27.85 9.61
N VAL A 96 -14.49 -28.32 10.57
CA VAL A 96 -14.24 -29.49 11.43
C VAL A 96 -14.77 -30.74 10.74
#